data_AF-Q84MC4-F1
#
_entry.id   AF-Q84MC4-F1
#
_cell.length_a   1.000
_cell.length_b   1.000
_cell.length_c   1.000
_cell.angle_alpha   90.00
_cell.angle_beta   90.00
_cell.angle_gamma   90.00
#
_symmetry.space_group_name_H-M   'P 1'
#
loop_
_entity.id
_entity.type
_entity.pdbx_description
1 polymer ?
#
loop_
_entity_poly.entity_id
_entity_poly.type
_entity_poly.pdbx_seq_one_letter_code
_entity_poly.pdbx_strand_id
1 'polypeptide(L)'
;MEELNKEIREFQKTVDSSLSSDDGIGITANVKASEDGSGADLEAIKGMLSEVNSQLAKEEEGYLAEQKIQEQLQKELDDYEKKMSLMEAITDKTNSVQVLTRQTSELEQTLASLGEELQRRCRCQHCEAENLEVLSLLLQGDQDMEVS
;
A
#
# COMPACT_ATOMS: atom_id res chain seq x y z
N MET A 1 7.91 -6.20 -24.62
CA MET A 1 9.12 -5.36 -24.80
C MET A 1 10.37 -6.22 -24.71
N GLU A 2 10.48 -7.10 -23.70
CA GLU A 2 11.55 -8.10 -23.61
C GLU A 2 11.71 -8.98 -24.87
N GLU A 3 10.60 -9.44 -25.45
CA GLU A 3 10.61 -10.27 -26.68
C GLU A 3 11.14 -9.51 -27.89
N LEU A 4 10.76 -8.24 -28.04
CA LEU A 4 11.27 -7.35 -29.09
C LEU A 4 12.79 -7.08 -28.90
N ASN A 5 13.26 -6.88 -27.67
CA ASN A 5 14.69 -6.70 -27.40
C ASN A 5 15.50 -7.98 -27.68
N LYS A 6 14.90 -9.15 -27.46
CA LYS A 6 15.49 -10.43 -27.84
C LYS A 6 15.65 -10.52 -29.37
N GLU A 7 14.62 -10.18 -30.14
CA GLU A 7 14.68 -10.14 -31.60
C GLU A 7 15.73 -9.13 -32.11
N ILE A 8 15.83 -7.96 -31.49
CA ILE A 8 16.86 -6.96 -31.82
C ILE A 8 18.28 -7.52 -31.60
N ARG A 9 18.52 -8.24 -30.50
CA ARG A 9 19.82 -8.88 -30.23
C ARG A 9 20.16 -9.98 -31.24
N GLU A 10 19.17 -10.78 -31.64
CA GLU A 10 19.36 -11.81 -32.66
C GLU A 10 19.67 -11.19 -34.03
N PHE A 11 19.02 -10.08 -34.37
CA PHE A 11 19.32 -9.30 -35.57
C PHE A 11 20.75 -8.74 -35.54
N GLN A 12 21.15 -8.08 -34.45
CA GLN A 12 22.50 -7.53 -34.27
C GLN A 12 23.57 -8.61 -34.45
N LYS A 13 23.39 -9.78 -33.82
CA LYS A 13 24.31 -10.92 -33.92
C LYS A 13 24.44 -11.45 -35.36
N THR A 14 23.34 -11.44 -36.11
CA THR A 14 23.33 -11.87 -37.51
C THR A 14 24.11 -10.90 -38.39
N VAL A 15 23.94 -9.59 -38.18
CA VAL A 15 24.66 -8.54 -38.92
C VAL A 15 26.15 -8.58 -38.62
N ASP A 16 26.56 -8.67 -37.35
CA ASP A 16 27.98 -8.74 -36.94
C ASP A 16 28.71 -9.95 -37.55
N SER A 17 28.00 -11.08 -37.66
CA SER A 17 28.53 -12.30 -38.28
C SER A 17 28.74 -12.14 -39.78
N SER A 18 27.82 -11.44 -40.47
CA SER A 18 27.91 -11.21 -41.92
C SER A 18 29.03 -10.23 -42.32
N LEU A 19 29.37 -9.29 -41.43
CA LEU A 19 30.44 -8.31 -41.64
C LEU A 19 31.84 -8.82 -41.28
N SER A 20 31.93 -9.98 -40.61
CA SER A 20 33.20 -10.57 -40.16
C SER A 20 33.67 -11.74 -41.05
N SER A 21 32.85 -12.17 -42.02
CA SER A 21 33.14 -13.32 -42.89
C SER A 21 33.74 -12.97 -44.25
N ASP A 22 34.12 -11.71 -44.51
CA ASP A 22 34.74 -11.31 -45.78
C ASP A 22 36.28 -11.36 -45.69
N ASP A 23 36.81 -12.56 -45.41
CA ASP A 23 38.19 -12.92 -45.73
C ASP A 23 38.15 -14.03 -46.79
N GLY A 24 38.08 -13.59 -48.05
CA GLY A 24 38.62 -14.24 -49.24
C GLY A 24 38.18 -15.65 -49.62
N ILE A 25 37.45 -15.80 -50.72
CA ILE A 25 37.70 -16.82 -51.76
C ILE A 25 37.32 -16.23 -53.13
N GLY A 26 38.30 -16.20 -54.03
CA GLY A 26 38.28 -15.42 -55.26
C GLY A 26 37.35 -15.94 -56.37
N ILE A 27 36.82 -14.99 -57.13
CA ILE A 27 36.39 -15.20 -58.52
C ILE A 27 37.08 -14.13 -59.36
N THR A 28 38.05 -14.59 -60.17
CA THR A 28 38.68 -13.83 -61.24
C THR A 28 37.63 -13.35 -62.25
N ALA A 29 37.32 -12.05 -62.23
CA ALA A 29 36.76 -11.34 -63.38
C ALA A 29 37.10 -9.85 -63.28
N ASN A 30 38.23 -9.48 -63.89
CA ASN A 30 38.60 -8.17 -64.42
C ASN A 30 37.60 -7.01 -64.16
N VAL A 31 37.72 -6.32 -63.01
CA VAL A 31 37.16 -4.98 -62.80
C VAL A 31 38.29 -4.09 -62.29
N LYS A 32 38.60 -3.06 -63.08
CA LYS A 32 39.59 -2.04 -62.78
C LYS A 32 39.20 -1.29 -61.51
N ALA A 33 40.14 -1.29 -60.56
CA ALA A 33 40.42 -0.30 -59.51
C ALA A 33 39.38 0.84 -59.31
N SER A 34 38.75 0.79 -58.14
CA SER A 34 38.53 1.96 -57.28
C SER A 34 38.57 1.48 -55.83
N GLU A 35 39.71 0.92 -55.44
CA GLU A 35 40.10 0.69 -54.05
C GLU A 35 40.79 1.95 -53.54
N ASP A 36 40.07 2.80 -52.79
CA ASP A 36 40.66 3.59 -51.68
C ASP A 36 39.61 4.30 -50.79
N GLY A 37 38.31 4.25 -51.14
CA GLY A 37 37.27 4.94 -50.36
C GLY A 37 36.42 4.05 -49.45
N SER A 38 36.34 2.74 -49.72
CA SER A 38 35.26 1.90 -49.19
C SER A 38 35.53 1.26 -47.82
N GLY A 39 36.80 1.03 -47.45
CA GLY A 39 37.15 0.34 -46.21
C GLY A 39 37.03 1.23 -44.97
N ALA A 40 37.41 2.51 -45.09
CA ALA A 40 37.32 3.49 -44.01
C ALA A 40 35.85 3.80 -43.64
N ASP A 41 34.97 3.89 -44.64
CA ASP A 41 33.54 4.10 -44.43
C ASP A 41 32.86 2.87 -43.78
N LEU A 42 33.27 1.64 -44.15
CA LEU A 42 32.74 0.41 -43.56
C LEU A 42 33.15 0.27 -42.08
N GLU A 43 34.41 0.51 -41.76
CA GLU A 43 34.91 0.48 -40.37
C GLU A 43 34.29 1.60 -39.52
N ALA A 44 34.06 2.78 -40.09
CA ALA A 44 33.33 3.86 -39.41
C ALA A 44 31.88 3.43 -39.08
N ILE A 45 31.19 2.78 -40.03
CA ILE A 45 29.82 2.27 -39.82
C ILE A 45 29.80 1.17 -38.74
N LYS A 46 30.76 0.25 -38.77
CA LYS A 46 30.90 -0.82 -37.76
C LYS A 46 31.17 -0.26 -36.36
N GLY A 47 31.99 0.79 -36.27
CA GLY A 47 32.24 1.53 -35.03
C GLY A 47 30.95 2.17 -34.48
N MET A 48 30.20 2.88 -35.33
CA MET A 48 28.91 3.47 -34.94
C MET A 48 27.89 2.40 -34.50
N LEU A 49 27.80 1.27 -35.21
CA LEU A 49 26.89 0.18 -34.85
C LEU A 49 27.24 -0.41 -33.48
N SER A 50 28.54 -0.61 -33.22
CA SER A 50 29.04 -1.09 -31.93
C SER A 50 28.72 -0.10 -30.80
N GLU A 51 28.84 1.20 -31.07
CA GLU A 51 28.47 2.24 -30.11
C GLU A 51 26.97 2.26 -29.82
N VAL A 52 26.12 2.19 -30.85
CA VAL A 52 24.66 2.11 -30.68
C VAL A 52 24.27 0.86 -29.90
N ASN A 53 24.87 -0.30 -30.20
CA ASN A 53 24.60 -1.55 -29.47
C ASN A 53 25.00 -1.43 -28.00
N SER A 54 26.12 -0.77 -27.69
CA SER A 54 26.56 -0.51 -26.32
C SER A 54 25.62 0.42 -25.57
N GLN A 55 25.13 1.48 -26.22
CA GLN A 55 24.14 2.39 -25.64
C GLN A 55 22.80 1.67 -25.39
N LEU A 56 22.34 0.86 -26.34
CA LEU A 56 21.09 0.10 -26.20
C LEU A 56 21.16 -0.88 -25.03
N ALA A 57 22.28 -1.58 -24.85
CA ALA A 57 22.45 -2.50 -23.73
C ALA A 57 22.37 -1.81 -22.36
N LYS A 58 22.97 -0.61 -22.25
CA LYS A 58 22.90 0.19 -21.01
C LYS A 58 21.48 0.69 -20.73
N GLU A 59 20.79 1.18 -21.76
CA GLU A 59 19.41 1.65 -21.62
C GLU A 59 18.47 0.50 -21.22
N GLU A 60 18.66 -0.69 -21.79
CA GLU A 60 17.87 -1.87 -21.43
C GLU A 60 18.11 -2.31 -19.97
N GLU A 61 19.36 -2.29 -19.51
CA GLU A 61 19.67 -2.56 -18.10
C GLU A 61 18.99 -1.52 -17.17
N GLY A 62 19.04 -0.24 -17.55
CA GLY A 62 18.35 0.84 -16.84
C GLY A 62 16.83 0.63 -16.79
N TYR A 63 16.22 0.25 -17.91
CA TYR A 63 14.79 -0.03 -17.99
C TYR A 63 14.38 -1.19 -17.08
N LEU A 64 15.13 -2.29 -17.06
CA LEU A 64 14.85 -3.44 -16.18
C LEU A 64 14.99 -3.08 -14.69
N ALA A 65 15.96 -2.23 -14.36
CA ALA A 65 16.11 -1.72 -12.99
C ALA A 65 14.91 -0.85 -12.58
N GLU A 66 14.45 0.03 -13.47
CA GLU A 66 13.28 0.89 -13.24
C GLU A 66 12.00 0.06 -13.09
N GLN A 67 11.82 -0.98 -13.92
CA GLN A 67 10.68 -1.89 -13.82
C GLN A 67 10.61 -2.57 -12.44
N LYS A 68 11.76 -3.00 -11.90
CA LYS A 68 11.84 -3.58 -10.57
C LYS A 68 11.48 -2.58 -9.48
N ILE A 69 11.92 -1.32 -9.61
CA ILE A 69 11.55 -0.24 -8.69
C ILE A 69 10.04 0.01 -8.75
N GLN A 70 9.46 0.06 -9.95
CA GLN A 70 8.03 0.23 -10.15
C GLN A 70 7.22 -0.89 -9.47
N GLU A 71 7.62 -2.15 -9.63
CA GLU A 71 6.97 -3.29 -8.96
C GLU A 71 7.03 -3.18 -7.43
N GLN A 72 8.16 -2.72 -6.89
CA GLN A 72 8.30 -2.50 -5.46
C GLN A 72 7.39 -1.37 -4.97
N LEU A 73 7.39 -0.24 -5.67
CA LEU A 73 6.54 0.91 -5.34
C LEU A 73 5.05 0.55 -5.39
N GLN A 74 4.63 -0.27 -6.35
CA GLN A 74 3.24 -0.74 -6.41
C GLN A 74 2.86 -1.55 -5.17
N LYS A 75 3.72 -2.46 -4.72
CA LYS A 75 3.48 -3.23 -3.48
C LYS A 75 3.42 -2.33 -2.24
N GLU A 76 4.27 -1.31 -2.18
CA GLU A 76 4.26 -0.34 -1.09
C GLU A 76 2.96 0.49 -1.09
N LEU A 77 2.50 0.95 -2.27
CA LEU A 77 1.22 1.63 -2.42
C LEU A 77 0.05 0.77 -1.95
N ASP A 78 -0.02 -0.49 -2.39
CA ASP A 78 -1.08 -1.42 -1.97
C ASP A 78 -1.10 -1.65 -0.44
N ASP A 79 0.07 -1.64 0.21
CA ASP A 79 0.18 -1.74 1.67
C ASP A 79 -0.28 -0.45 2.36
N TYR A 80 0.09 0.72 1.82
CA TYR A 80 -0.38 2.01 2.34
C TYR A 80 -1.89 2.19 2.22
N GLU A 81 -2.50 1.77 1.11
CA GLU A 81 -3.96 1.80 0.94
C GLU A 81 -4.67 0.96 2.02
N LYS A 82 -4.19 -0.27 2.27
CA LYS A 82 -4.73 -1.13 3.34
C LYS A 82 -4.58 -0.50 4.73
N LYS A 83 -3.42 0.11 5.00
CA LYS A 83 -3.18 0.84 6.26
C LYS A 83 -4.10 2.05 6.42
N MET A 84 -4.38 2.77 5.33
CA MET A 84 -5.29 3.91 5.34
C MET A 84 -6.71 3.47 5.67
N SER A 85 -7.24 2.43 5.00
CA SER A 85 -8.56 1.88 5.31
C SER A 85 -8.66 1.39 6.76
N LEU A 86 -7.59 0.79 7.30
CA LEU A 86 -7.54 0.40 8.71
C LEU A 86 -7.58 1.61 9.65
N MET A 87 -6.85 2.67 9.33
CA MET A 87 -6.81 3.91 10.12
C MET A 87 -8.17 4.61 10.16
N GLU A 88 -8.91 4.62 9.04
CA GLU A 88 -10.29 5.12 8.98
C GLU A 88 -11.20 4.31 9.91
N ALA A 89 -11.15 2.97 9.83
CA ALA A 89 -11.94 2.11 10.71
C ALA A 89 -11.60 2.30 12.20
N ILE A 90 -10.31 2.46 12.53
CA ILE A 90 -9.87 2.77 13.90
C ILE A 90 -10.43 4.12 14.36
N THR A 91 -10.42 5.13 13.49
CA THR A 91 -10.95 6.47 13.80
C THR A 91 -12.44 6.41 14.10
N ASP A 92 -13.23 5.71 13.28
CA ASP A 92 -14.67 5.53 13.49
C ASP A 92 -14.99 4.81 14.81
N LYS A 93 -14.24 3.74 15.11
CA LYS A 93 -14.39 3.02 16.38
C LYS A 93 -13.97 3.87 17.58
N THR A 94 -12.90 4.65 17.44
CA THR A 94 -12.44 5.57 18.49
C THR A 94 -13.52 6.62 18.81
N ASN A 95 -14.12 7.22 17.78
CA ASN A 95 -15.22 8.17 17.95
C ASN A 95 -16.43 7.52 18.64
N SER A 96 -16.77 6.28 18.25
CA SER A 96 -17.85 5.52 18.88
C SER A 96 -17.59 5.28 20.37
N VAL A 97 -16.36 4.90 20.72
CA VAL A 97 -15.95 4.70 22.12
C VAL A 97 -16.01 6.00 22.91
N GLN A 98 -15.56 7.13 22.34
CA GLN A 98 -15.64 8.43 23.01
C GLN A 98 -17.08 8.84 23.33
N VAL A 99 -18.02 8.58 22.42
CA VAL A 99 -19.46 8.82 22.65
C VAL A 99 -19.97 7.96 23.80
N LEU A 100 -19.66 6.66 23.81
CA LEU A 100 -20.07 5.75 24.88
C LEU A 100 -19.49 6.13 26.24
N THR A 101 -18.22 6.53 26.28
CA THR A 101 -17.56 7.02 27.51
C THR A 101 -18.31 8.23 28.06
N ARG A 102 -18.68 9.19 27.21
CA ARG A 102 -19.46 10.37 27.63
C ARG A 102 -20.83 9.97 28.20
N GLN A 103 -21.56 9.11 27.50
CA GLN A 103 -22.87 8.62 27.96
C GLN A 103 -22.78 7.88 29.30
N THR A 104 -21.71 7.09 29.47
CA THR A 104 -21.46 6.35 30.73
C THR A 104 -21.22 7.32 31.88
N SER A 105 -20.41 8.37 31.67
CA SER A 105 -20.18 9.38 32.70
C SER A 105 -21.44 10.19 33.06
N GLU A 106 -22.27 10.55 32.07
CA GLU A 106 -23.57 11.20 32.32
C GLU A 106 -24.51 10.29 33.14
N LEU A 107 -24.52 8.99 32.84
CA LEU A 107 -25.29 7.99 33.59
C LEU A 107 -24.77 7.82 35.03
N GLU A 108 -23.46 7.70 35.23
CA GLU A 108 -22.83 7.59 36.56
C GLU A 108 -23.18 8.80 37.43
N GLN A 109 -23.13 10.01 36.87
CA GLN A 109 -23.51 11.23 37.58
C GLN A 109 -25.00 11.22 37.98
N THR A 110 -25.87 10.74 37.08
CA THR A 110 -27.31 10.63 37.35
C THR A 110 -27.59 9.61 38.45
N LEU A 111 -26.92 8.46 38.43
CA LEU A 111 -27.06 7.44 39.46
C LEU A 111 -26.54 7.90 40.82
N ALA A 112 -25.41 8.62 40.86
CA ALA A 112 -24.90 9.21 42.09
C ALA A 112 -25.89 10.23 42.68
N SER A 113 -26.40 11.14 41.85
CA SER A 113 -27.39 12.15 42.27
C SER A 113 -28.69 11.51 42.78
N LEU A 114 -29.17 10.46 42.10
CA LEU A 114 -30.34 9.71 42.54
C LEU A 114 -30.09 9.00 43.87
N GLY A 115 -28.91 8.41 44.06
CA GLY A 115 -28.50 7.78 45.31
C GLY A 115 -28.49 8.77 46.48
N GLU A 116 -27.92 9.96 46.29
CA GLU A 116 -27.93 11.02 47.29
C GLU A 116 -29.35 11.50 47.62
N GLU A 117 -30.21 11.66 46.61
CA GLU A 117 -31.63 12.04 46.81
C GLU A 117 -32.38 10.97 47.60
N LEU A 118 -32.25 9.70 47.24
CA LEU A 118 -32.88 8.58 47.94
C LEU A 118 -32.40 8.52 49.39
N GLN A 119 -31.09 8.64 49.63
CA GLN A 119 -30.55 8.66 50.99
C GLN A 119 -31.12 9.84 51.80
N ARG A 120 -31.21 11.04 51.20
CA ARG A 120 -31.78 12.22 51.85
C ARG A 120 -33.25 12.01 52.23
N ARG A 121 -34.04 11.38 51.36
CA ARG A 121 -35.46 11.08 51.63
C ARG A 121 -35.66 9.98 52.68
N CYS A 122 -34.72 9.04 52.78
CA CYS A 122 -34.80 7.97 53.76
C CYS A 122 -34.33 8.38 55.15
N ARG A 123 -33.65 9.51 55.33
CA ARG A 123 -33.27 9.99 56.67
C ARG A 123 -34.42 10.73 57.35
N CYS A 124 -34.66 10.39 58.62
CA CYS A 124 -35.59 11.15 59.45
C CYS A 124 -35.05 12.57 59.69
N GLN A 125 -35.84 13.60 59.39
CA GLN A 125 -35.42 15.00 59.59
C GLN A 125 -35.25 15.41 61.07
N HIS A 126 -35.74 14.59 62.02
CA HIS A 126 -35.71 14.92 63.45
C HIS A 126 -34.62 14.20 64.24
N CYS A 127 -34.27 12.96 63.86
CA CYS A 127 -33.27 12.15 64.55
C CYS A 127 -32.14 11.63 63.65
N GLU A 128 -32.14 11.99 62.36
CA GLU A 128 -31.16 11.61 61.34
C GLU A 128 -30.97 10.11 61.07
N ALA A 129 -31.74 9.24 61.75
CA ALA A 129 -31.73 7.81 61.52
C ALA A 129 -32.14 7.46 60.08
N GLU A 130 -31.46 6.47 59.48
CA GLU A 130 -31.79 5.92 58.18
C GLU A 130 -33.00 4.98 58.28
N ASN A 131 -34.09 5.32 57.61
CA ASN A 131 -35.34 4.54 57.62
C ASN A 131 -35.37 3.47 56.50
N LEU A 132 -34.22 3.08 55.96
CA LEU A 132 -34.14 2.24 54.75
C LEU A 132 -34.78 0.86 54.95
N GLU A 133 -34.58 0.24 56.12
CA GLU A 133 -35.19 -1.05 56.48
C GLU A 133 -36.72 -0.98 56.55
N VAL A 134 -37.28 0.10 57.12
CA VAL A 134 -38.72 0.31 57.23
C VAL A 134 -39.35 0.51 55.85
N LEU A 135 -38.68 1.26 54.97
CA LEU A 135 -39.11 1.46 53.58
C LEU A 135 -39.09 0.15 52.77
N SER A 136 -38.09 -0.71 52.99
CA SER A 136 -38.00 -2.02 52.34
C SER A 136 -39.17 -2.94 52.73
N LEU A 137 -39.55 -2.94 54.01
CA LEU A 137 -40.70 -3.70 54.52
C LEU A 137 -42.04 -3.18 53.96
N LEU A 138 -42.20 -1.87 53.81
CA LEU A 138 -43.40 -1.26 53.23
C LEU A 138 -43.56 -1.60 51.74
N LEU A 139 -42.49 -1.54 50.96
CA LEU A 139 -42.52 -1.86 49.52
C LEU A 139 -42.75 -3.35 49.22
N GLN A 140 -42.34 -4.25 50.12
CA GLN A 140 -42.67 -5.68 50.02
C GLN A 140 -44.13 -5.96 50.34
N GLY A 141 -44.73 -5.26 51.32
CA GLY A 141 -46.13 -5.43 51.71
C GLY A 141 -47.14 -5.03 50.62
N ASP A 142 -46.79 -4.10 49.73
CA ASP A 142 -47.67 -3.66 48.64
C ASP A 142 -47.70 -4.62 47.44
N GLN A 143 -46.67 -5.46 47.24
CA GLN A 143 -46.66 -6.45 46.15
C GLN A 143 -47.59 -7.65 46.40
N ASP A 144 -47.89 -7.94 47.67
CA ASP A 144 -48.79 -9.05 48.06
C ASP A 144 -50.28 -8.67 47.97
N MET A 145 -50.63 -7.42 47.62
CA MET A 145 -52.02 -6.97 47.47
C MET A 145 -52.56 -6.97 46.02
N GLU A 146 -51.73 -7.19 44.99
CA GLU A 146 -52.17 -7.21 43.58
C GLU A 146 -52.53 -8.62 43.04
N VAL A 147 -52.41 -9.68 43.84
CA VAL A 147 -52.84 -11.03 43.46
C VAL A 147 -53.93 -11.53 44.42
N SER A 148 -55.18 -11.09 44.22
CA SER A 148 -56.38 -11.72 44.77
C SER A 148 -57.58 -11.51 43.86
#